data_AF-A0A4S2LIK0-F1
#
_entry.id   AF-A0A4S2LIK0-F1
#
_cell.length_a   1.000
_cell.length_b   1.000
_cell.length_c   1.000
_cell.angle_alpha   90.00
_cell.angle_beta   90.00
_cell.angle_gamma   90.00
#
_symmetry.space_group_name_H-M   'P 1'
#
loop_
_entity.id
_entity.type
_entity.pdbx_description
1 polymer ?
#
loop_
_entity_poly.entity_id
_entity_poly.type
_entity_poly.pdbx_seq_one_letter_code
_entity_poly.pdbx_strand_id
1 'polypeptide(L)'
;MSKNYSANQYEEPFWPDRMQLYGPAKKTNEINSVIMRWMDDFLCERIRQHPKTRARTTHIIADDQGHLLPNQKTAPGDCPWGNYVGTWDLPCHLYGYKVYNPCARSKEGMEYLQHKKELVDAAIDLAKANKSESVKKRFDEAMKN
;
A
#
# COMPACT_ATOMS: atom_id res chain seq x y z
N MET A 1 -13.26 -6.71 -8.92
CA MET A 1 -11.83 -6.35 -9.17
C MET A 1 -11.20 -7.45 -10.00
N SER A 2 -10.71 -7.14 -11.20
CA SER A 2 -9.99 -8.10 -12.05
C SER A 2 -8.56 -8.33 -11.53
N LYS A 3 -8.01 -9.52 -11.80
CA LYS A 3 -6.61 -9.87 -11.52
C LYS A 3 -5.89 -10.13 -12.84
N ASN A 4 -4.62 -9.76 -12.91
CA ASN A 4 -3.74 -10.10 -14.02
C ASN A 4 -2.86 -11.27 -13.55
N TYR A 5 -2.88 -12.37 -14.30
CA TYR A 5 -2.04 -13.54 -14.03
C TYR A 5 -0.78 -13.47 -14.91
N SER A 6 0.36 -13.93 -14.39
CA SER A 6 1.61 -13.99 -15.15
C SER A 6 1.46 -14.86 -16.41
N ALA A 7 1.92 -14.32 -17.54
CA ALA A 7 2.04 -15.02 -18.81
C ALA A 7 3.45 -15.62 -19.02
N ASN A 8 4.25 -15.72 -17.95
CA ASN A 8 5.63 -16.20 -17.95
C ASN A 8 6.49 -15.52 -19.02
N GLN A 9 6.83 -16.26 -20.07
CA GLN A 9 7.69 -15.83 -21.18
C GLN A 9 7.14 -14.61 -21.94
N TYR A 10 5.83 -14.35 -21.87
CA TYR A 10 5.18 -13.27 -22.58
C TYR A 10 4.80 -12.10 -21.69
N GLU A 11 5.37 -11.98 -20.49
CA GLU A 11 4.99 -10.90 -19.57
C GLU A 11 5.60 -9.53 -19.95
N GLU A 12 6.79 -9.52 -20.57
CA GLU A 12 7.49 -8.27 -20.92
C GLU A 12 6.71 -7.31 -21.82
N PRO A 13 6.03 -7.76 -22.91
CA PRO A 13 5.22 -6.88 -23.76
C PRO A 13 4.08 -6.17 -23.02
N PHE A 14 3.59 -6.76 -21.91
CA PHE A 14 2.49 -6.21 -21.10
C PHE A 14 2.99 -5.33 -19.96
N TRP A 15 4.28 -5.00 -19.91
CA TRP A 15 4.79 -4.03 -18.97
C TRP A 15 4.25 -2.63 -19.27
N PRO A 16 3.88 -1.85 -18.23
CA PRO A 16 3.34 -0.50 -18.40
C PRO A 16 4.16 0.38 -19.34
N ASP A 17 5.48 0.32 -19.24
CA ASP A 17 6.43 1.10 -20.05
C ASP A 17 6.34 0.75 -21.53
N ARG A 18 6.14 -0.53 -21.87
CA ARG A 18 5.99 -0.99 -23.26
C ARG A 18 4.59 -0.71 -23.82
N MET A 19 3.59 -0.62 -22.94
CA MET A 19 2.22 -0.22 -23.28
C MET A 19 2.04 1.30 -23.39
N GLN A 20 3.12 2.08 -23.29
CA GLN A 20 3.10 3.56 -23.36
C GLN A 20 2.25 4.19 -22.24
N LEU A 21 2.16 3.52 -21.08
CA LEU A 21 1.52 4.10 -19.89
C LEU A 21 2.52 4.98 -19.15
N TYR A 22 2.43 6.30 -19.33
CA TYR A 22 3.33 7.28 -18.71
C TYR A 22 2.95 7.71 -17.28
N GLY A 23 1.98 7.01 -16.65
CA GLY A 23 1.50 7.28 -15.30
C GLY A 23 1.88 6.18 -14.30
N PRO A 24 1.63 6.37 -12.99
CA PRO A 24 1.88 5.33 -12.00
C PRO A 24 0.98 4.11 -12.26
N ALA A 25 1.60 2.97 -12.56
CA ALA A 25 0.88 1.72 -12.74
C ALA A 25 0.21 1.28 -11.42
N LYS A 26 -1.01 0.73 -11.54
CA LYS A 26 -1.67 0.11 -10.38
C LYS A 26 -0.82 -1.06 -9.93
N LYS A 27 -0.40 -1.04 -8.66
CA LYS A 27 0.26 -2.21 -8.05
C LYS A 27 -0.73 -3.36 -8.07
N THR A 28 -0.46 -4.39 -8.86
CA THR A 28 -1.18 -5.65 -8.70
C THR A 28 -0.70 -6.29 -7.41
N ASN A 29 -1.57 -6.98 -6.68
CA ASN A 29 -1.21 -7.64 -5.43
C ASN A 29 -0.17 -8.77 -5.61
N GLU A 30 0.25 -9.04 -6.86
CA GLU A 30 1.32 -9.97 -7.24
C GLU A 30 2.64 -9.26 -7.56
N ILE A 31 2.61 -7.94 -7.82
CA ILE A 31 3.78 -7.12 -8.19
C ILE A 31 4.02 -6.07 -7.10
N ASN A 32 4.60 -6.53 -5.99
CA ASN A 32 5.59 -5.75 -5.27
C ASN A 32 6.93 -6.36 -5.70
N SER A 33 7.75 -5.71 -6.52
CA SER A 33 8.69 -4.73 -5.99
C SER A 33 9.32 -3.86 -7.09
N VAL A 34 9.10 -2.55 -7.03
CA VAL A 34 10.09 -1.56 -7.54
C VAL A 34 11.21 -1.41 -6.49
N ILE A 35 11.78 -2.54 -6.11
CA ILE A 35 12.96 -2.71 -5.25
C ILE A 35 13.66 -3.90 -5.93
N MET A 36 14.80 -3.82 -6.60
CA MET A 36 15.83 -2.79 -6.78
C MET A 36 16.54 -3.09 -8.10
N ARG A 37 16.86 -2.07 -8.90
CA ARG A 37 17.89 -2.15 -9.96
C ARG A 37 19.31 -2.30 -9.36
N TRP A 38 19.44 -2.25 -8.03
CA TRP A 38 20.68 -2.13 -7.26
C TRP A 38 20.63 -2.81 -5.87
N MET A 39 20.09 -4.03 -5.74
CA MET A 39 20.35 -4.87 -4.55
C MET A 39 20.39 -6.36 -4.95
N ASP A 40 21.62 -6.82 -5.09
CA ASP A 40 22.19 -8.16 -4.94
C ASP A 40 21.25 -9.34 -4.61
N ASP A 41 21.15 -10.26 -5.57
CA ASP A 41 21.26 -11.73 -5.54
C ASP A 41 20.68 -12.61 -4.41
N PHE A 42 20.25 -12.10 -3.26
CA PHE A 42 19.94 -12.93 -2.09
C PHE A 42 18.50 -12.89 -1.56
N LEU A 43 17.62 -12.05 -2.11
CA LEU A 43 16.20 -11.99 -1.72
C LEU A 43 15.26 -12.01 -2.92
N CYS A 44 15.58 -12.80 -3.94
CA CYS A 44 14.60 -13.25 -4.92
C CYS A 44 13.72 -14.33 -4.26
N GLU A 45 12.88 -13.94 -3.29
CA GLU A 45 11.63 -14.67 -3.04
C GLU A 45 10.68 -14.41 -4.21
N ARG A 46 11.11 -14.93 -5.37
CA ARG A 46 10.34 -15.56 -6.41
C ARG A 46 8.91 -15.03 -6.47
N ILE A 47 8.74 -13.93 -7.20
CA ILE A 47 7.52 -13.69 -7.98
C ILE A 47 7.19 -15.06 -8.58
N ARG A 48 6.12 -15.69 -8.10
CA ARG A 48 5.78 -17.04 -8.57
C ARG A 48 5.40 -16.89 -10.03
N GLN A 49 6.32 -17.24 -10.92
CA GLN A 49 6.09 -17.30 -12.36
C GLN A 49 4.83 -18.16 -12.65
N HIS A 50 4.60 -19.19 -11.84
CA HIS A 50 3.45 -20.08 -11.98
C HIS A 50 2.44 -19.97 -10.82
N PRO A 51 1.12 -19.96 -11.14
CA PRO A 51 0.07 -20.02 -10.12
C PRO A 51 0.16 -21.35 -9.33
N LYS A 52 -0.24 -21.31 -8.05
CA LYS A 52 -0.32 -22.51 -7.23
C LYS A 52 -1.50 -23.38 -7.64
N THR A 53 -1.27 -24.69 -7.74
CA THR A 53 -2.33 -25.68 -7.90
C THR A 53 -3.29 -25.64 -6.71
N ARG A 54 -4.60 -25.55 -6.98
CA ARG A 54 -5.64 -25.61 -5.95
C ARG A 54 -6.00 -27.06 -5.66
N ALA A 55 -5.86 -27.49 -4.41
CA ALA A 55 -6.13 -28.87 -3.98
C ALA A 55 -7.58 -29.13 -3.53
N ARG A 56 -8.37 -28.09 -3.25
CA ARG A 56 -9.73 -28.21 -2.70
C ARG A 56 -10.81 -27.84 -3.71
N THR A 57 -11.95 -28.53 -3.62
CA THR A 57 -13.16 -28.24 -4.39
C THR A 57 -13.71 -26.83 -4.13
N THR A 58 -14.48 -26.29 -5.06
CA THR A 58 -15.22 -25.03 -4.91
C THR A 58 -16.55 -25.25 -4.21
N HIS A 59 -16.91 -24.36 -3.30
CA HIS A 59 -18.23 -24.31 -2.66
C HIS A 59 -18.94 -23.02 -3.08
N ILE A 60 -20.27 -23.08 -3.16
CA ILE A 60 -21.10 -21.93 -3.52
C ILE A 60 -21.15 -20.97 -2.33
N ILE A 61 -20.89 -19.70 -2.59
CA ILE A 61 -20.85 -18.65 -1.55
C ILE A 61 -21.95 -17.59 -1.70
N ALA A 62 -22.75 -17.68 -2.77
CA ALA A 62 -23.80 -16.72 -3.10
C ALA A 62 -25.10 -17.43 -3.48
N ASP A 63 -26.23 -16.75 -3.33
CA ASP A 63 -27.55 -17.19 -3.79
C ASP A 63 -27.68 -17.08 -5.33
N ASP A 64 -28.84 -17.51 -5.85
CA ASP A 64 -29.19 -17.44 -7.27
C ASP A 64 -29.38 -16.00 -7.78
N GLN A 65 -29.57 -15.04 -6.89
CA GLN A 65 -29.70 -13.62 -7.17
C GLN A 65 -28.35 -12.86 -7.10
N GLY A 66 -27.28 -13.51 -6.64
CA GLY A 66 -25.94 -12.95 -6.48
C GLY A 66 -25.65 -12.33 -5.10
N HIS A 67 -26.52 -12.48 -4.10
CA HIS A 67 -26.23 -12.09 -2.71
C HIS A 67 -25.36 -13.12 -2.01
N LEU A 68 -24.45 -12.66 -1.17
CA LEU A 68 -23.63 -13.56 -0.35
C LEU A 68 -24.49 -14.29 0.69
N LEU A 69 -24.17 -15.56 0.93
CA LEU A 69 -24.82 -16.35 1.96
C LEU A 69 -24.61 -15.71 3.35
N PRO A 70 -25.60 -15.81 4.26
CA PRO A 70 -25.46 -15.31 5.62
C PRO A 70 -24.26 -15.99 6.29
N ASN A 71 -23.41 -15.20 6.96
CA ASN A 71 -22.14 -15.59 7.60
C ASN A 71 -20.91 -15.68 6.68
N GLN A 72 -21.02 -15.38 5.39
CA GLN A 72 -19.83 -15.22 4.56
C GLN A 72 -19.11 -13.90 4.91
N LYS A 73 -17.79 -13.97 5.15
CA LYS A 73 -17.00 -12.77 5.43
C LYS A 73 -16.95 -11.87 4.20
N THR A 74 -17.27 -10.60 4.41
CA THR A 74 -17.08 -9.52 3.45
C THR A 74 -15.84 -8.70 3.85
N ALA A 75 -15.21 -7.99 2.91
CA ALA A 75 -13.95 -7.30 3.17
C ALA A 75 -14.21 -5.90 3.78
N PRO A 76 -13.50 -5.45 4.83
CA PRO A 76 -13.80 -4.17 5.48
C PRO A 76 -13.91 -3.00 4.48
N GLY A 77 -15.10 -2.41 4.33
CA GLY A 77 -15.40 -1.36 3.33
C GLY A 77 -16.29 -1.78 2.15
N ASP A 78 -17.14 -2.81 2.30
CA ASP A 78 -17.98 -3.43 1.26
C ASP A 78 -19.09 -2.57 0.65
N CYS A 79 -18.76 -1.40 0.10
CA CYS A 79 -19.54 -0.91 -1.02
C CYS A 79 -18.92 -1.46 -2.33
N PRO A 80 -19.73 -1.94 -3.29
CA PRO A 80 -19.23 -2.36 -4.61
C PRO A 80 -18.41 -1.28 -5.33
N TRP A 81 -18.60 -0.02 -4.92
CA TRP A 81 -17.92 1.16 -5.43
C TRP A 81 -16.58 1.45 -4.71
N GLY A 82 -16.18 0.67 -3.70
CA GLY A 82 -14.93 0.84 -2.94
C GLY A 82 -14.92 2.08 -2.03
N ASN A 83 -13.85 2.89 -2.10
CA ASN A 83 -13.77 4.20 -1.44
C ASN A 83 -14.45 5.30 -2.27
N TYR A 84 -15.59 5.03 -2.88
CA TYR A 84 -16.30 6.03 -3.67
C TYR A 84 -16.91 7.10 -2.76
N VAL A 85 -16.14 8.16 -2.56
CA VAL A 85 -16.61 9.49 -2.19
C VAL A 85 -16.84 10.20 -3.54
N GLY A 86 -17.95 10.92 -3.71
CA GLY A 86 -18.44 11.38 -5.03
C GLY A 86 -17.37 12.05 -5.90
N THR A 87 -17.64 12.19 -7.21
CA THR A 87 -16.76 12.64 -8.31
C THR A 87 -15.86 13.87 -8.05
N TRP A 88 -16.08 14.62 -6.96
CA TRP A 88 -15.37 15.84 -6.58
C TRP A 88 -14.82 15.86 -5.15
N ASP A 89 -15.02 14.81 -4.35
CA ASP A 89 -14.42 14.75 -3.01
C ASP A 89 -13.00 14.20 -3.12
N LEU A 90 -12.02 15.07 -2.83
CA LEU A 90 -10.65 14.63 -2.68
C LEU A 90 -10.58 13.55 -1.60
N PRO A 91 -9.78 12.48 -1.79
CA PRO A 91 -9.55 11.52 -0.72
C PRO A 91 -9.12 12.28 0.54
N CYS A 92 -9.67 11.90 1.69
CA CYS A 92 -9.39 12.57 2.98
C CYS A 92 -7.88 12.66 3.28
N HIS A 93 -7.09 11.82 2.62
CA HIS A 93 -5.64 11.87 2.62
C HIS A 93 -5.09 11.84 1.19
N LEU A 94 -4.77 13.02 0.67
CA LEU A 94 -3.81 13.14 -0.42
C LEU A 94 -2.43 12.82 0.15
N TYR A 95 -1.74 11.84 -0.45
CA TYR A 95 -0.31 11.70 -0.20
C TYR A 95 0.34 13.01 -0.66
N GLY A 96 0.75 13.85 0.29
CA GLY A 96 1.43 15.10 -0.01
C GLY A 96 2.61 14.84 -0.95
N TYR A 97 2.95 15.84 -1.77
CA TYR A 97 4.14 15.76 -2.63
C TYR A 97 5.31 15.23 -1.81
N LYS A 98 5.91 14.12 -2.26
CA LYS A 98 7.16 13.64 -1.69
C LYS A 98 8.13 14.81 -1.79
N VAL A 99 8.59 15.30 -0.64
CA VAL A 99 9.51 16.44 -0.52
C VAL A 99 10.69 16.32 -1.50
N TYR A 100 11.05 15.08 -1.85
CA TYR A 100 12.13 14.65 -2.72
C TYR A 100 11.87 14.68 -4.24
N ASN A 101 11.03 15.57 -4.78
CA ASN A 101 10.94 15.70 -6.25
C ASN A 101 12.05 16.65 -6.78
N PRO A 102 13.13 16.14 -7.41
CA PRO A 102 14.25 16.96 -7.85
C PRO A 102 13.95 17.81 -9.10
N CYS A 103 12.89 17.51 -9.86
CA CYS A 103 12.65 18.12 -11.17
C CYS A 103 12.20 19.60 -11.12
N ALA A 104 11.93 20.18 -9.95
CA ALA A 104 11.31 21.51 -9.85
C ALA A 104 11.98 22.47 -8.85
N ARG A 105 13.15 22.13 -8.28
CA ARG A 105 13.77 22.93 -7.19
C ARG A 105 15.29 23.05 -7.36
N SER A 106 15.84 24.16 -6.86
CA SER A 106 17.28 24.34 -6.69
C SER A 106 17.82 23.40 -5.59
N LYS A 107 19.14 23.15 -5.61
CA LYS A 107 19.82 22.33 -4.59
C LYS A 107 19.61 22.87 -3.18
N GLU A 108 19.76 24.18 -2.98
CA GLU A 108 19.54 24.86 -1.69
C GLU A 108 18.10 24.70 -1.19
N GLY A 109 17.12 24.82 -2.10
CA GLY A 109 15.70 24.63 -1.77
C GLY A 109 15.37 23.20 -1.34
N MET A 110 16.11 22.21 -1.84
CA MET A 110 16.00 20.81 -1.43
C MET A 110 16.56 20.57 -0.04
N GLU A 111 17.77 21.08 0.24
CA GLU A 111 18.44 20.98 1.55
C GLU A 111 17.59 21.62 2.65
N TYR A 112 17.03 22.81 2.39
CA TYR A 112 16.12 23.49 3.31
C TYR A 112 14.89 22.64 3.69
N LEU A 113 14.28 21.98 2.71
CA LEU A 113 13.10 21.15 2.94
C LEU A 113 13.42 19.84 3.66
N GLN A 114 14.59 19.26 3.39
CA GLN A 114 15.07 18.07 4.10
C GLN A 114 15.27 18.40 5.58
N HIS A 115 15.99 19.48 5.88
CA HIS A 115 16.18 19.96 7.25
C HIS A 115 14.84 20.25 7.95
N LYS A 116 13.89 20.90 7.27
CA LYS A 116 12.54 21.13 7.83
C LYS A 116 11.80 19.83 8.12
N LYS A 117 11.90 18.83 7.25
CA LYS A 117 11.26 17.54 7.44
C LYS A 117 11.84 16.82 8.66
N GLU A 118 13.16 16.81 8.80
CA GLU A 118 13.86 16.21 9.95
C GLU A 118 13.38 16.81 11.29
N LEU A 119 13.22 18.13 11.36
CA LEU A 119 12.68 18.80 12.54
C LEU A 119 11.25 18.36 12.87
N VAL A 120 10.39 18.23 11.85
CA VAL A 120 9.01 17.77 12.02
C VAL A 120 8.97 16.31 12.47
N ASP A 121 9.76 15.44 11.84
CA ASP A 121 9.85 14.02 12.19
C ASP A 121 10.36 13.86 13.64
N ALA A 122 11.38 14.63 14.05
CA ALA A 122 11.86 14.66 15.42
C ALA A 122 10.78 15.12 16.43
N ALA A 123 9.99 16.14 16.09
CA ALA A 123 8.89 16.60 16.94
C ALA A 123 7.78 15.54 17.07
N ILE A 124 7.47 14.84 15.98
CA ILE A 124 6.51 13.73 15.97
C ILE A 124 7.01 12.59 16.87
N ASP A 125 8.29 12.24 16.78
CA ASP A 125 8.86 11.15 17.58
C ASP A 125 8.95 11.49 19.06
N LEU A 126 9.26 12.75 19.41
CA LEU A 126 9.18 13.25 20.77
C LEU A 126 7.73 13.18 21.30
N ALA A 127 6.75 13.58 20.51
CA ALA A 127 5.33 13.50 20.88
C ALA A 127 4.89 12.04 21.09
N LYS A 128 5.33 11.09 20.25
CA LYS A 128 5.08 9.65 20.43
C LYS A 128 5.74 9.12 21.71
N ALA A 129 6.98 9.53 21.99
CA ALA A 129 7.69 9.14 23.21
C ALA A 129 6.95 9.62 24.46
N ASN A 130 6.57 10.90 24.51
CA ASN A 130 5.79 11.48 25.62
C ASN A 130 4.45 10.75 25.83
N LYS A 131 3.76 10.40 24.73
CA LYS A 131 2.52 9.62 24.80
C LYS A 131 2.77 8.23 25.41
N SER A 132 3.86 7.57 25.02
CA SER A 132 4.21 6.25 25.56
C SER A 132 4.56 6.29 27.06
N GLU A 133 5.27 7.33 27.51
CA GLU A 133 5.57 7.52 28.93
C GLU A 133 4.32 7.80 29.76
N SER A 134 3.41 8.63 29.24
CA SER A 134 2.13 8.90 29.90
C SER A 134 1.29 7.64 30.07
N VAL A 135 1.28 6.75 29.06
CA VAL A 135 0.58 5.46 29.14
C VAL A 135 1.21 4.55 30.20
N LYS A 136 2.54 4.46 30.27
CA LYS A 136 3.24 3.66 31.30
C LYS A 136 2.91 4.15 32.71
N LYS A 137 2.99 5.46 32.96
CA LYS A 137 2.64 6.06 34.28
C LYS A 137 1.23 5.69 34.73
N ARG A 138 0.24 5.81 33.84
CA ARG A 138 -1.16 5.44 34.14
C ARG A 138 -1.32 3.95 34.46
N PHE A 139 -0.59 3.09 33.77
CA PHE A 139 -0.60 1.65 34.03
C PHE A 139 0.02 1.33 35.40
N ASP A 140 1.16 1.94 35.71
CA ASP A 140 1.86 1.75 37.00
C ASP A 140 1.04 2.28 38.19
N GLU A 141 0.31 3.39 38.01
CA GLU A 141 -0.63 3.93 39.00
C GLU A 141 -1.83 3.00 39.23
N ALA A 142 -2.37 2.41 38.16
CA ALA A 142 -3.48 1.46 38.25
C ALA A 142 -3.11 0.15 38.95
N MET A 143 -1.85 -0.30 38.81
CA MET A 143 -1.34 -1.52 39.46
C MET A 143 -1.01 -1.35 40.95
N LYS A 144 -1.01 -0.12 41.47
CA LYS A 144 -0.72 0.19 42.88
C LYS A 144 -1.98 0.29 43.76
N ASN A 145 -3.16 0.26 43.16
CA ASN A 145 -4.46 0.19 43.85
C ASN A 145 -4.97 -1.25 43.86
#